data_AF-A0A7Y1YRM9-F1
#
_entry.id   AF-A0A7Y1YRM9-F1
#
_cell.length_a   1.000
_cell.length_b   1.000
_cell.length_c   1.000
_cell.angle_alpha   90.00
_cell.angle_beta   90.00
_cell.angle_gamma   90.00
#
_symmetry.space_group_name_H-M   'P 1'
#
loop_
_entity.id
_entity.type
_entity.pdbx_description
1 polymer ?
#
loop_
_entity_poly.entity_id
_entity_poly.type
_entity_poly.pdbx_seq_one_letter_code
_entity_poly.pdbx_strand_id
1 'polypeptide(L)'
;MPSKKSLELKEFTLEDLRSELAETQAQYQKMKFDHATKGLENPLALREVRRDVARMKSEIRNREIVSMDESALAKRSKIRARRAKRK
;
A
#
# COMPACT_ATOMS: atom_id res chain seq x y z
N MET A 1 -15.30 5.00 -6.36
CA MET A 1 -15.48 3.53 -6.36
C MET A 1 -14.12 2.86 -6.16
N PRO A 2 -14.05 1.73 -5.43
CA PRO A 2 -12.84 0.91 -5.41
C PRO A 2 -12.47 0.49 -6.83
N SER A 3 -11.20 0.54 -7.20
CA SER A 3 -10.76 -0.02 -8.48
C SER A 3 -10.96 -1.54 -8.48
N LYS A 4 -11.21 -2.19 -9.63
CA LYS A 4 -11.29 -3.67 -9.73
C LYS A 4 -10.13 -4.36 -9.01
N LYS A 5 -8.92 -3.85 -9.24
CA LYS A 5 -7.68 -4.29 -8.59
C LYS A 5 -7.66 -4.17 -7.05
N SER A 6 -8.53 -3.37 -6.43
CA SER A 6 -8.65 -3.33 -4.96
C SER A 6 -9.67 -4.32 -4.41
N LEU A 7 -10.62 -4.76 -5.24
CA LEU A 7 -11.56 -5.82 -4.89
C LEU A 7 -10.85 -7.17 -4.98
N GLU A 8 -10.08 -7.39 -6.05
CA GLU A 8 -9.24 -8.59 -6.24
C GLU A 8 -8.27 -8.80 -5.08
N LEU A 9 -7.59 -7.74 -4.60
CA LEU A 9 -6.67 -7.81 -3.46
C LEU A 9 -7.30 -8.31 -2.14
N LYS A 10 -8.63 -8.28 -2.01
CA LYS A 10 -9.31 -8.81 -0.83
C LYS A 10 -9.40 -10.34 -0.84
N GLU A 11 -9.40 -10.95 -2.02
CA GLU A 11 -9.53 -12.40 -2.21
C GLU A 11 -8.19 -13.14 -1.96
N PHE A 12 -7.06 -12.45 -2.08
CA PHE A 12 -5.73 -13.03 -1.81
C PHE A 12 -5.48 -13.32 -0.33
N THR A 13 -4.67 -14.34 -0.04
CA THR A 13 -4.24 -14.63 1.33
C THR A 13 -3.21 -13.61 1.83
N LEU A 14 -2.91 -13.61 3.14
CA LEU A 14 -1.92 -12.67 3.71
C LEU A 14 -0.50 -12.94 3.22
N GLU A 15 -0.16 -14.19 2.95
CA GLU A 15 1.17 -14.58 2.47
C GLU A 15 1.35 -14.19 1.01
N ASP A 16 0.35 -14.45 0.17
CA ASP A 16 0.36 -14.04 -1.25
C ASP A 16 0.52 -12.53 -1.39
N LEU A 17 -0.25 -11.75 -0.62
CA LEU A 17 -0.15 -10.28 -0.62
C LEU A 17 1.25 -9.78 -0.22
N ARG A 18 1.97 -10.50 0.64
CA ARG A 18 3.33 -10.12 1.04
C ARG A 18 4.34 -10.46 -0.04
N SER A 19 4.19 -11.63 -0.69
CA SER A 19 5.05 -12.03 -1.81
C SER A 19 4.88 -11.07 -2.99
N GLU A 20 3.64 -10.82 -3.41
CA GLU A 20 3.33 -9.92 -4.52
C GLU A 20 3.78 -8.48 -4.22
N LEU A 21 3.65 -8.03 -2.98
CA LEU A 21 4.19 -6.73 -2.56
C LEU A 21 5.71 -6.66 -2.74
N ALA A 22 6.45 -7.71 -2.37
CA ALA A 22 7.91 -7.71 -2.50
C ALA A 22 8.34 -7.65 -3.98
N GLU A 23 7.69 -8.45 -4.83
CA GLU A 23 7.94 -8.48 -6.28
C GLU A 23 7.64 -7.13 -6.94
N THR A 24 6.46 -6.57 -6.67
CA THR A 24 6.04 -5.27 -7.23
C THR A 24 6.88 -4.11 -6.72
N GLN A 25 7.40 -4.19 -5.49
CA GLN A 25 8.37 -3.21 -4.99
C GLN A 25 9.71 -3.31 -5.72
N ALA A 26 10.22 -4.51 -5.97
CA ALA A 26 11.45 -4.71 -6.74
C ALA A 26 11.29 -4.19 -8.18
N GLN A 27 10.15 -4.50 -8.82
CA GLN A 27 9.81 -3.98 -10.14
C GLN A 27 9.74 -2.44 -10.15
N TYR A 28 9.11 -1.84 -9.15
CA TYR A 28 9.03 -0.39 -9.02
C TYR A 28 10.41 0.26 -8.90
N GLN A 29 11.32 -0.33 -8.12
CA GLN A 29 12.68 0.16 -7.97
C GLN A 29 13.46 0.10 -9.29
N LYS A 30 13.35 -1.03 -10.01
CA LYS A 30 13.97 -1.20 -11.32
C LYS A 30 13.46 -0.16 -12.33
N MET A 31 12.14 -0.02 -12.45
CA MET A 31 11.52 0.99 -13.33
C MET A 31 11.94 2.42 -12.97
N LYS A 32 12.08 2.72 -11.68
CA LYS A 32 12.54 4.05 -11.23
C LYS A 32 14.00 4.30 -11.66
N PHE A 33 14.85 3.30 -11.56
CA PHE A 33 16.24 3.38 -11.99
C PHE A 33 16.35 3.52 -13.52
N ASP A 34 15.61 2.70 -14.26
CA ASP A 34 15.57 2.75 -15.72
C ASP A 34 15.05 4.12 -16.21
N HIS A 35 14.02 4.67 -15.57
CA HIS A 35 13.53 6.02 -15.85
C HIS A 35 14.57 7.10 -15.60
N ALA A 36 15.35 6.99 -14.51
CA ALA A 36 16.37 7.97 -14.17
C ALA A 36 17.56 7.94 -15.14
N THR A 37 17.87 6.78 -15.73
CA THR A 37 19.04 6.60 -16.60
C THR A 37 18.74 6.88 -18.07
N LYS A 38 17.62 6.38 -18.60
CA LYS A 38 17.28 6.43 -20.03
C LYS A 38 16.02 7.23 -20.34
N GLY A 39 15.24 7.61 -19.31
CA GLY A 39 13.85 8.00 -19.48
C GLY A 39 12.97 6.79 -19.80
N LEU A 40 11.71 6.81 -19.36
CA LEU A 40 10.72 5.82 -19.83
C LEU A 40 9.85 6.46 -20.91
N GLU A 41 9.43 5.65 -21.87
CA GLU A 41 8.44 6.07 -22.87
C GLU A 41 7.10 6.46 -22.23
N ASN A 42 6.70 5.78 -21.14
CA ASN A 42 5.49 6.11 -20.39
C ASN A 42 5.76 6.31 -18.89
N PRO A 43 5.99 7.57 -18.45
CA PRO A 43 6.14 7.90 -17.03
C PRO A 43 4.89 7.64 -16.18
N LEU A 44 3.69 7.50 -16.76
CA LEU A 44 2.47 7.21 -16.01
C LEU A 44 2.47 5.78 -15.45
N ALA A 45 3.19 4.85 -16.07
CA ALA A 45 3.32 3.48 -15.56
C ALA A 45 3.93 3.45 -14.15
N LEU A 46 4.91 4.31 -13.86
CA LEU A 46 5.46 4.47 -12.50
C LEU A 46 4.40 4.89 -11.49
N ARG A 47 3.42 5.72 -11.90
CA ARG A 47 2.33 6.15 -11.02
C ARG A 47 1.37 5.01 -10.74
N GLU A 48 1.10 4.15 -11.72
CA GLU A 48 0.22 2.99 -11.58
C GLU A 48 0.83 1.96 -10.63
N VAL A 49 2.07 1.55 -10.87
CA VAL A 49 2.78 0.59 -10.00
C VAL A 49 2.90 1.13 -8.57
N ARG A 50 3.17 2.44 -8.39
CA ARG A 50 3.17 3.07 -7.06
C ARG A 50 1.82 2.97 -6.36
N ARG A 51 0.72 3.17 -7.09
CA ARG A 51 -0.64 3.04 -6.55
C ARG A 51 -0.95 1.60 -6.19
N ASP A 52 -0.49 0.63 -6.97
CA ASP A 52 -0.68 -0.79 -6.70
C ASP A 52 0.02 -1.19 -5.39
N VAL A 53 1.29 -0.80 -5.20
CA VAL A 53 2.03 -1.00 -3.94
C VAL A 53 1.29 -0.37 -2.75
N ALA A 54 0.73 0.82 -2.92
CA ALA A 54 -0.03 1.48 -1.87
C ALA A 54 -1.33 0.74 -1.52
N ARG A 55 -2.03 0.17 -2.51
CA ARG A 55 -3.24 -0.63 -2.30
C ARG A 55 -2.93 -1.92 -1.51
N MET A 56 -1.90 -2.67 -1.91
CA MET A 56 -1.47 -3.87 -1.17
C MET A 56 -1.11 -3.56 0.28
N LYS A 57 -0.32 -2.51 0.52
CA LYS A 57 0.02 -2.07 1.90
C LYS A 57 -1.21 -1.68 2.71
N SER A 58 -2.18 -1.05 2.07
CA SER A 58 -3.42 -0.63 2.74
C SER A 58 -4.26 -1.84 3.16
N GLU A 59 -4.37 -2.87 2.32
CA GLU A 59 -5.10 -4.10 2.67
C GLU A 59 -4.41 -4.89 3.78
N ILE A 60 -3.08 -5.06 3.71
CA ILE A 60 -2.30 -5.66 4.80
C ILE A 60 -2.56 -4.90 6.10
N ARG A 61 -2.50 -3.57 6.05
CA ARG A 61 -2.74 -2.76 7.24
C ARG A 61 -4.18 -2.85 7.73
N ASN A 62 -5.16 -2.96 6.85
CA ASN A 62 -6.56 -3.14 7.24
C ASN A 62 -6.73 -4.45 8.00
N ARG A 63 -6.15 -5.55 7.52
CA ARG A 63 -6.17 -6.86 8.21
C ARG A 63 -5.49 -6.80 9.58
N GLU A 64 -4.35 -6.11 9.68
CA GLU A 64 -3.70 -5.85 10.97
C GLU A 64 -4.58 -5.05 11.93
N ILE A 65 -5.39 -4.11 11.43
CA ILE A 65 -6.27 -3.29 12.29
C ILE A 65 -7.46 -4.10 12.79
N VAL A 66 -8.05 -4.93 11.91
CA VAL A 66 -9.19 -5.79 12.28
C VAL A 66 -8.78 -6.84 13.31
N SER A 67 -7.54 -7.32 13.27
CA SER A 67 -7.00 -8.29 14.23
C SER A 67 -6.48 -7.68 15.54
N MET A 68 -6.47 -6.35 15.70
CA MET A 68 -5.97 -5.71 16.93
C MET A 68 -7.02 -5.69 18.05
N ASP A 69 -6.57 -5.92 19.28
CA ASP A 69 -7.39 -5.83 20.48
C ASP A 69 -7.87 -4.39 20.80
N GLU A 70 -9.00 -4.28 21.50
CA GLU A 70 -9.69 -3.03 21.82
C GLU A 70 -8.79 -2.00 22.55
N SER A 71 -7.93 -2.48 23.46
CA SER A 71 -6.97 -1.63 24.17
C SER A 71 -5.88 -1.03 23.26
N ALA A 72 -5.50 -1.74 22.20
CA ALA A 72 -4.52 -1.30 21.22
C ALA A 72 -5.13 -0.28 20.23
N LEU A 73 -6.40 -0.47 19.84
CA LEU A 73 -7.16 0.51 19.05
C LEU A 73 -7.29 1.86 19.77
N ALA A 74 -7.57 1.84 21.07
CA ALA A 74 -7.76 3.05 21.88
C ALA A 74 -6.48 3.90 22.03
N LYS A 75 -5.29 3.29 22.02
CA LYS A 75 -4.01 4.02 22.01
C LYS A 75 -3.76 4.71 20.67
N ARG A 76 -4.20 4.10 19.57
CA ARG A 76 -4.05 4.61 18.21
C ARG A 76 -4.95 5.82 17.94
N SER A 77 -6.14 5.87 18.53
CA SER A 77 -7.08 7.00 18.41
C SER A 77 -6.57 8.27 19.08
N LYS A 78 -5.90 8.17 20.24
CA LYS A 78 -5.31 9.33 20.94
C LYS A 78 -4.23 10.05 20.12
N ILE A 79 -3.40 9.31 19.36
CA ILE A 79 -2.36 9.90 18.50
C ILE A 79 -2.98 10.69 17.32
N ARG A 80 -4.02 10.13 16.67
CA ARG A 80 -4.72 10.83 15.58
C ARG A 80 -5.50 12.03 16.08
N ALA A 81 -6.21 11.90 17.20
CA ALA A 81 -6.92 13.00 17.85
C ALA A 81 -5.98 14.16 18.20
N ARG A 82 -4.78 13.85 18.73
CA ARG A 82 -3.74 14.86 18.99
C ARG A 82 -3.24 15.56 17.73
N ARG A 83 -3.07 14.82 16.63
CA ARG A 83 -2.64 15.41 15.34
C ARG A 83 -3.72 16.26 14.69
N ALA A 84 -5.00 15.89 14.84
CA ALA A 84 -6.14 16.65 14.34
C ALA A 84 -6.37 17.96 15.11
N LYS A 85 -6.12 17.97 16.43
CA LYS A 85 -6.24 19.18 17.28
C LYS A 85 -5.13 20.22 17.06
N ARG A 86 -4.10 19.86 16.27
CA ARG A 86 -2.87 20.66 16.06
C ARG A 86 -2.83 21.34 14.68
N LYS A 87 -3.86 21.14 13.88
CA LYS A 87 -4.08 21.74 12.56
C LYS A 87 -5.26 22.70 12.69
#